data_AF-A0A177MH42-F1
#
_entry.id   AF-A0A177MH42-F1
#
_cell.length_a   1.000
_cell.length_b   1.000
_cell.length_c   1.000
_cell.angle_alpha   90.00
_cell.angle_beta   90.00
_cell.angle_gamma   90.00
#
_symmetry.space_group_name_H-M   'P 1'
#
loop_
_entity.id
_entity.type
_entity.pdbx_description
1 polymer ?
#
loop_
_entity_poly.entity_id
_entity_poly.type
_entity_poly.pdbx_seq_one_letter_code
_entity_poly.pdbx_strand_id
1 'polypeptide(L)' 'MNATKPDSENDVICYCSGTTAQQIKALLADGIVDLERISRITGAASGCGGCEFEFHQLVSEHTQEA' A
#
# COMPACT_ATOMS: atom_id res chain seq x y z
N MET A 1 -26.31 2.83 14.67
CA MET A 1 -25.31 3.45 13.80
C MET A 1 -24.04 3.67 14.60
N ASN A 2 -22.95 2.97 14.30
CA ASN A 2 -21.60 3.54 14.17
C ASN A 2 -20.65 2.42 13.72
N ALA A 3 -20.45 2.31 12.41
CA ALA A 3 -19.35 1.52 11.86
C ALA A 3 -18.07 2.35 12.05
N THR A 4 -17.50 2.31 13.24
CA THR A 4 -16.13 2.75 13.47
C THR A 4 -15.25 1.74 12.74
N LYS A 5 -15.03 1.96 11.43
CA LYS A 5 -13.99 1.25 10.69
C LYS A 5 -12.71 1.48 11.50
N PRO A 6 -12.03 0.44 12.00
CA PRO A 6 -10.75 0.64 12.64
C PRO A 6 -9.90 1.36 11.61
N ASP A 7 -9.47 2.54 11.98
CA ASP A 7 -8.50 3.34 11.27
C ASP A 7 -7.18 2.56 11.31
N SER A 8 -7.08 1.52 10.48
CA SER A 8 -5.87 0.72 10.30
C SER A 8 -4.89 1.46 9.38
N GLU A 9 -4.86 2.80 9.47
CA GLU A 9 -3.97 3.67 8.69
C GLU A 9 -2.47 3.44 9.02
N ASN A 10 -2.18 2.64 10.05
CA ASN A 10 -0.83 2.22 10.42
C ASN A 10 -0.55 0.73 10.21
N ASP A 11 -1.30 0.02 9.36
CA ASP A 11 -0.92 -1.35 9.00
C ASP A 11 0.39 -1.35 8.19
N VAL A 12 1.43 -1.94 8.77
CA VAL A 12 2.76 -2.06 8.15
C VAL A 12 2.70 -3.20 7.14
N ILE A 13 2.62 -2.85 5.86
CA ILE A 13 2.59 -3.80 4.74
C ILE A 13 3.96 -4.41 4.52
N CYS A 14 5.03 -3.60 4.59
CA CYS A 14 6.39 -4.08 4.39
C CYS A 14 7.25 -3.83 5.63
N TYR A 15 7.53 -4.87 6.41
CA TYR A 15 8.42 -4.79 7.56
C TYR A 15 9.88 -4.53 7.19
N CYS A 16 10.32 -4.95 6.00
CA CYS A 16 11.70 -4.78 5.54
C CYS A 16 12.04 -3.29 5.30
N SER A 17 11.08 -2.53 4.77
CA SER A 17 11.26 -1.10 4.43
C SER A 17 10.50 -0.16 5.38
N GLY A 18 9.62 -0.70 6.23
CA GLY A 18 8.72 0.07 7.09
C GLY A 18 7.56 0.72 6.35
N THR A 19 7.22 0.23 5.15
CA THR A 19 6.13 0.80 4.34
C THR A 19 4.77 0.46 4.93
N THR A 20 3.92 1.47 5.06
CA THR A 20 2.54 1.31 5.58
C THR A 20 1.51 1.40 4.47
N ALA A 21 0.31 0.86 4.73
CA ALA A 21 -0.82 0.96 3.81
C ALA A 21 -1.19 2.43 3.52
N GLN A 22 -1.10 3.32 4.50
CA GLN A 22 -1.37 4.75 4.31
C GLN A 22 -0.36 5.40 3.35
N GLN A 23 0.93 5.05 3.42
CA GLN A 23 1.91 5.58 2.45
C GLN A 23 1.55 5.17 1.02
N ILE A 24 1.16 3.92 0.81
CA ILE A 24 0.76 3.43 -0.52
C ILE A 24 -0.53 4.13 -0.98
N LYS A 25 -1.55 4.23 -0.12
CA LYS A 25 -2.80 4.96 -0.41
C LYS A 25 -2.57 6.44 -0.73
N ALA A 26 -1.64 7.11 -0.05
CA ALA A 26 -1.28 8.50 -0.34
C ALA A 26 -0.69 8.66 -1.75
N LEU A 27 0.16 7.70 -2.18
CA LEU A 27 0.71 7.68 -3.54
C LEU A 27 -0.37 7.40 -4.59
N LEU A 28 -1.27 6.47 -4.28
CA LEU A 28 -2.41 6.16 -5.14
C LEU A 28 -3.35 7.37 -5.31
N ALA A 29 -3.60 8.11 -4.23
CA ALA A 29 -4.38 9.35 -4.25
C ALA A 29 -3.70 10.48 -5.07
N ASP A 30 -2.37 10.47 -5.16
CA ASP A 30 -1.59 11.34 -6.05
C ASP A 30 -1.70 10.91 -7.54
N GLY A 31 -2.35 9.77 -7.81
CA GLY A 31 -2.50 9.17 -9.14
C GLY A 31 -1.37 8.20 -9.51
N ILE A 32 -0.50 7.87 -8.55
CA ILE A 32 0.58 6.91 -8.76
C ILE A 32 0.04 5.51 -8.51
N VAL A 33 -0.44 4.86 -9.57
CA VAL A 33 -0.99 3.48 -9.55
C VAL A 33 -0.01 2.41 -10.02
N ASP A 34 1.21 2.81 -10.36
CA ASP A 34 2.23 1.93 -10.91
C ASP A 34 3.01 1.22 -9.78
N LEU A 35 2.95 -0.11 -9.76
CA LEU A 35 3.57 -0.95 -8.73
C LEU A 35 5.09 -0.74 -8.64
N GLU A 36 5.78 -0.68 -9.78
CA GLU A 36 7.23 -0.43 -9.79
C GLU A 36 7.54 0.96 -9.25
N ARG A 37 6.74 1.97 -9.61
CA ARG A 37 6.94 3.34 -9.13
C ARG A 37 6.72 3.45 -7.63
N ILE A 38 5.64 2.87 -7.10
CA ILE A 38 5.38 2.86 -5.67
C ILE A 38 6.48 2.07 -4.93
N SER A 39 6.91 0.93 -5.47
CA SER A 39 8.02 0.13 -4.95
C SER A 39 9.31 0.96 -4.85
N ARG A 40 9.66 1.73 -5.89
CA ARG A 40 10.85 2.61 -5.87
C ARG A 40 10.75 3.77 -4.89
N ILE A 41 9.55 4.31 -4.66
CA ILE A 41 9.34 5.44 -3.73
C ILE A 41 9.35 4.96 -2.27
N THR A 42 8.70 3.83 -1.99
CA THR A 42 8.47 3.32 -0.63
C THR A 42 9.48 2.26 -0.19
N GLY A 43 10.15 1.61 -1.13
CA GLY A 43 10.97 0.42 -0.91
C GLY A 43 10.16 -0.86 -0.68
N ALA A 44 8.83 -0.84 -0.74
CA ALA A 44 8.02 -2.05 -0.66
C ALA A 44 8.31 -2.97 -1.86
N ALA A 45 8.26 -4.29 -1.67
CA ALA A 45 8.54 -5.28 -2.71
C ALA A 45 9.95 -5.25 -3.35
N SER A 46 10.86 -4.37 -2.91
CA SER A 46 12.23 -4.29 -3.48
C SER A 46 13.28 -5.14 -2.73
N GLY A 47 12.95 -5.65 -1.54
CA GLY A 47 13.87 -6.36 -0.65
C GLY A 47 13.56 -7.85 -0.54
N CYS A 48 12.89 -8.21 0.56
CA CYS A 48 12.63 -9.59 0.96
C CYS A 48 11.47 -10.28 0.20
N GLY A 49 10.67 -9.53 -0.55
CA GLY A 49 9.52 -10.04 -1.32
C GLY A 49 8.28 -10.44 -0.49
N GLY A 50 8.39 -10.57 0.82
CA GLY A 50 7.29 -11.07 1.68
C GLY A 50 6.00 -10.23 1.66
N CYS A 51 6.08 -8.97 1.25
CA CYS A 51 4.94 -8.07 1.17
C CYS A 51 4.37 -7.90 -0.25
N GLU A 52 4.94 -8.56 -1.27
CA GLU A 52 4.56 -8.38 -2.68
C GLU A 52 3.09 -8.67 -2.93
N PHE A 53 2.56 -9.73 -2.32
CA PHE A 53 1.15 -10.12 -2.48
C PHE A 53 0.20 -9.06 -1.92
N GLU A 54 0.37 -8.68 -0.64
CA GLU A 54 -0.44 -7.65 0.03
C GLU A 54 -0.32 -6.30 -0.69
N PHE A 55 0.89 -5.93 -1.10
CA PHE A 55 1.16 -4.72 -1.85
C PHE A 55 0.41 -4.69 -3.19
N HIS A 56 0.46 -5.78 -3.97
CA HIS A 56 -0.24 -5.88 -5.25
C HIS A 56 -1.75 -5.88 -5.08
N GLN A 57 -2.27 -6.57 -4.05
CA GLN A 57 -3.69 -6.56 -3.71
C GLN A 57 -4.17 -5.15 -3.39
N LEU A 58 -3.46 -4.43 -2.52
CA LEU A 58 -3.84 -3.08 -2.09
C LEU A 58 -3.92 -2.08 -3.26
N VAL A 59 -2.92 -2.14 -4.16
CA VAL A 59 -2.89 -1.27 -5.34
C VAL A 59 -3.99 -1.66 -6.34
N SER A 60 -4.20 -2.95 -6.57
CA SER A 60 -5.22 -3.44 -7.50
C SER A 60 -6.64 -3.14 -7.02
N GLU A 61 -6.90 -3.25 -5.72
CA GLU A 61 -8.19 -2.89 -5.10
C GLU A 61 -8.50 -1.41 -5.30
N HIS A 62 -7.53 -0.53 -5.03
CA HIS A 62 -7.71 0.91 -5.20
C HIS A 62 -7.99 1.32 -6.66
N THR A 63 -7.38 0.64 -7.64
CA THR A 63 -7.66 0.89 -9.06
C THR A 63 -9.02 0.37 -9.54
N GLN A 64 -9.66 -0.56 -8.80
CA GLN A 64 -10.96 -1.13 -9.18
C GLN A 64 -12.16 -0.38 -8.58
N GLU A 65 -11.96 0.52 -7.61
CA GLU A 65 -13.00 1.36 -7.01
C GLU A 65 -13.11 2.78 -7.62
N ALA A 66 -12.24 3.13 -8.58
CA ALA A 66 -12.16 4.47 -9.20
C ALA A 66 -12.96 4.60 -10.51
#